data_AF-A0A3A6MXY8-F1
#
_entry.id   AF-A0A3A6MXY8-F1
#
_cell.length_a   1.000
_cell.length_b   1.000
_cell.length_c   1.000
_cell.angle_alpha   90.00
_cell.angle_beta   90.00
_cell.angle_gamma   90.00
#
_symmetry.space_group_name_H-M   'P 1'
#
loop_
_entity.id
_entity.type
_entity.pdbx_description
1 polymer ?
#
loop_
_entity_poly.entity_id
_entity_poly.type
_entity_poly.pdbx_seq_one_letter_code
_entity_poly.pdbx_strand_id
1 'polypeptide(L)'
;MKKKKFTIKEAVEYFAANRKNIPVLVMRKGDYALEIKAEDYLYLVVEVNNPGVFLARLGPDLMRLKPLDEQQQSTARAFAHQRLTESGLL
;
A
#
# COMPACT_ATOMS: atom_id res chain seq x y z
N MET A 1 -3.15 5.45 -26.83
CA MET A 1 -1.98 5.78 -25.97
C MET A 1 -1.75 4.60 -25.03
N LYS A 2 -0.57 3.97 -25.02
CA LYS A 2 -0.25 2.92 -24.03
C LYS A 2 -0.15 3.59 -22.65
N LYS A 3 -1.08 3.32 -21.73
CA LYS A 3 -0.97 3.77 -20.34
C LYS A 3 0.34 3.21 -19.78
N LYS A 4 1.26 4.08 -19.35
CA LYS A 4 2.51 3.67 -18.67
C LYS A 4 2.13 2.79 -17.48
N LYS A 5 2.67 1.58 -17.40
CA LYS A 5 2.44 0.69 -16.25
C LYS A 5 3.23 1.25 -15.07
N PHE A 6 2.51 1.54 -13.99
CA PHE A 6 3.11 1.95 -12.73
C PHE A 6 3.91 0.78 -12.16
N THR A 7 5.15 1.02 -11.77
CA THR A 7 6.06 0.00 -11.25
C THR A 7 6.07 -0.03 -9.73
N ILE A 8 6.50 -1.15 -9.15
CA ILE A 8 6.64 -1.27 -7.69
C ILE A 8 7.60 -0.22 -7.13
N LYS A 9 8.67 0.11 -7.86
CA LYS A 9 9.64 1.14 -7.50
C LYS A 9 8.99 2.52 -7.40
N GLU A 10 8.24 2.93 -8.43
CA GLU A 10 7.51 4.20 -8.43
C GLU A 10 6.51 4.28 -7.25
N ALA A 11 5.92 3.15 -6.84
CA ALA A 11 5.00 3.10 -5.71
C ALA A 11 5.69 3.21 -4.35
N VAL A 12 6.85 2.57 -4.22
CA VAL A 12 7.66 2.68 -3.01
C VAL A 12 8.24 4.09 -2.87
N GLU A 13 8.68 4.72 -3.96
CA GLU A 13 9.09 6.13 -3.98
C GLU A 13 7.92 7.06 -3.59
N TYR A 14 6.72 6.82 -4.13
CA TYR A 14 5.53 7.56 -3.74
C TYR A 14 5.19 7.38 -2.26
N PHE A 15 5.26 6.15 -1.75
CA PHE A 15 5.07 5.87 -0.33
C PHE A 15 6.11 6.61 0.52
N ALA A 16 7.39 6.57 0.17
CA ALA A 16 8.45 7.24 0.91
C ALA A 16 8.22 8.76 0.99
N ALA A 17 7.85 9.38 -0.13
CA ALA A 17 7.56 10.81 -0.21
C ALA A 17 6.31 11.21 0.59
N ASN A 18 5.31 10.33 0.70
CA ASN A 18 4.01 10.62 1.31
C ASN A 18 3.76 9.88 2.62
N ARG A 19 4.80 9.26 3.22
CA ARG A 19 4.69 8.30 4.33
C ARG A 19 3.81 8.76 5.47
N LYS A 20 3.85 10.06 5.82
CA LYS A 20 3.09 10.61 6.96
C LYS A 20 1.58 10.66 6.73
N ASN A 21 1.15 10.78 5.48
CA ASN A 21 -0.23 11.14 5.14
C ASN A 21 -0.91 10.14 4.19
N ILE A 22 -0.16 9.20 3.61
CA ILE A 22 -0.72 8.20 2.70
C ILE A 22 -1.81 7.37 3.41
N PRO A 23 -3.03 7.29 2.85
CA PRO A 23 -4.08 6.45 3.41
C PRO A 23 -3.65 4.98 3.42
N VAL A 24 -3.91 4.31 4.54
CA VAL A 24 -3.71 2.87 4.65
C VAL A 24 -5.03 2.21 5.00
N LEU A 25 -5.38 1.20 4.22
CA LEU A 25 -6.59 0.42 4.38
C LEU A 25 -6.22 -1.02 4.75
N VAL A 26 -7.09 -1.70 5.49
CA VAL A 26 -6.89 -3.10 5.85
C VAL A 26 -7.71 -4.01 4.95
N MET A 27 -7.04 -5.01 4.39
CA MET A 27 -7.63 -6.11 3.64
C MET A 27 -8.23 -7.16 4.58
N ARG A 28 -9.17 -7.99 4.09
CA ARG A 28 -9.84 -9.04 4.89
C ARG A 28 -8.90 -9.98 5.66
N LYS A 29 -7.65 -10.16 5.20
CA LYS A 29 -6.64 -11.02 5.83
C LYS A 29 -5.70 -10.28 6.80
N GLY A 30 -5.91 -8.98 7.02
CA GLY A 30 -5.05 -8.14 7.84
C GLY A 30 -3.95 -7.42 7.07
N ASP A 31 -3.75 -7.72 5.78
CA ASP A 31 -2.75 -7.05 4.95
C ASP A 31 -3.05 -5.56 4.77
N TYR A 32 -2.00 -4.76 4.64
CA TYR A 32 -2.12 -3.32 4.47
C TYR A 32 -2.08 -2.95 2.99
N ALA A 33 -3.05 -2.17 2.56
CA ALA A 33 -3.12 -1.57 1.24
C ALA A 33 -2.88 -0.06 1.36
N LEU A 34 -1.74 0.39 0.86
CA LEU A 34 -1.37 1.81 0.83
C LEU A 34 -1.84 2.42 -0.48
N GLU A 35 -2.58 3.53 -0.39
CA GLU A 35 -3.21 4.16 -1.56
C GLU A 35 -2.19 4.95 -2.38
N ILE A 36 -1.78 4.40 -3.53
CA ILE A 36 -0.79 5.01 -4.41
C ILE A 36 -1.46 5.94 -5.42
N LYS A 37 -2.55 5.47 -6.02
CA LYS A 37 -3.32 6.23 -7.00
C LYS A 37 -4.79 5.87 -6.91
N ALA A 38 -5.54 6.65 -6.13
CA ALA A 38 -6.93 6.39 -5.79
C ALA A 38 -7.83 6.28 -7.03
N GLU A 39 -7.63 7.15 -8.03
CA GLU A 39 -8.45 7.20 -9.24
C GLU A 39 -8.28 5.98 -10.16
N ASP A 40 -7.13 5.28 -10.06
CA ASP A 40 -6.86 4.05 -10.78
C ASP A 40 -7.03 2.80 -9.87
N TYR A 41 -7.54 3.00 -8.65
CA TYR A 41 -7.64 2.00 -7.58
C TYR A 41 -6.32 1.25 -7.35
N LEU A 42 -5.19 1.93 -7.46
CA LEU A 42 -3.87 1.32 -7.38
C LEU A 42 -3.34 1.42 -5.94
N TYR A 43 -3.00 0.27 -5.39
CA TYR A 43 -2.46 0.15 -4.04
C TYR A 43 -1.13 -0.61 -4.05
N LEU A 44 -0.24 -0.19 -3.16
CA LEU A 44 0.90 -0.98 -2.73
C LEU A 44 0.42 -1.85 -1.57
N VAL A 45 0.42 -3.16 -1.77
CA VAL A 45 0.01 -4.13 -0.76
C VAL A 45 1.24 -4.65 -0.05
N VAL A 46 1.21 -4.61 1.27
CA VAL A 46 2.22 -5.18 2.16
C VAL A 46 1.54 -6.25 3.00
N GLU A 47 1.93 -7.50 2.77
CA GLU A 47 1.38 -8.62 3.53
C GLU A 47 1.87 -8.60 4.97
N VAL A 48 0.95 -8.84 5.91
CA VAL A 48 1.31 -8.86 7.34
C VAL A 48 1.90 -10.21 7.72
N ASN A 49 1.25 -11.30 7.28
CA ASN A 49 1.61 -12.67 7.67
C ASN A 49 2.63 -13.35 6.72
N ASN A 50 3.00 -12.69 5.62
CA ASN A 50 3.93 -13.17 4.60
C ASN A 50 4.87 -12.04 4.18
N PRO A 51 6.03 -12.31 3.56
CA PRO A 51 6.97 -11.28 3.11
C PRO A 51 6.53 -10.55 1.83
N GLY A 52 5.33 -10.82 1.28
CA GLY A 52 4.94 -10.29 -0.01
C GLY A 52 4.73 -8.77 -0.01
N VAL A 53 5.30 -8.13 -1.03
CA VAL A 53 5.03 -6.73 -1.38
C VAL A 53 4.74 -6.67 -2.87
N PHE A 54 3.57 -6.14 -3.25
CA PHE A 54 3.14 -6.12 -4.65
C PHE A 54 2.16 -4.98 -4.93
N LEU A 55 1.97 -4.69 -6.22
CA LEU A 55 0.96 -3.76 -6.68
C LEU A 55 -0.33 -4.49 -7.02
N ALA A 56 -1.44 -3.93 -6.56
CA ALA A 56 -2.76 -4.43 -6.88
C ALA A 56 -3.68 -3.29 -7.32
N ARG A 57 -4.48 -3.55 -8.36
CA ARG A 57 -5.63 -2.71 -8.68
C ARG A 57 -6.86 -3.31 -8.03
N LEU A 58 -7.43 -2.59 -7.09
CA LEU A 58 -8.42 -3.08 -6.15
C LEU A 58 -9.67 -2.22 -6.30
N GLY A 59 -10.47 -2.52 -7.32
CA GLY A 59 -11.72 -1.82 -7.57
C GLY A 59 -12.71 -1.98 -6.40
N PRO A 60 -13.73 -1.10 -6.32
CA PRO A 60 -14.69 -1.07 -5.20
C PRO A 60 -15.38 -2.41 -4.95
N ASP A 61 -15.66 -3.15 -6.02
CA ASP A 61 -16.40 -4.42 -5.97
C ASP A 61 -15.54 -5.59 -5.45
N LEU A 62 -14.22 -5.48 -5.55
CA LEU A 62 -13.28 -6.56 -5.23
C LEU A 62 -12.88 -6.58 -3.76
N MET A 63 -13.28 -5.58 -2.97
CA MET A 63 -12.67 -5.33 -1.67
C MET A 63 -13.63 -4.82 -0.60
N ARG A 64 -13.64 -5.53 0.53
CA ARG A 64 -14.05 -4.96 1.83
C ARG A 64 -12.82 -4.33 2.49
N LEU A 65 -12.26 -3.30 1.85
CA LEU A 65 -11.22 -2.49 2.48
C LEU A 65 -11.84 -1.74 3.66
N LYS A 66 -11.23 -1.87 4.83
CA LYS A 66 -11.65 -1.15 6.02
C LYS A 66 -10.71 0.04 6.25
N PRO A 67 -11.24 1.26 6.38
CA PRO A 67 -10.44 2.39 6.80
C PRO A 67 -9.93 2.15 8.22
N LEU A 68 -8.74 2.68 8.49
CA LEU A 68 -8.08 2.66 9.79
C LEU A 68 -8.22 4.03 10.46
N ASP A 69 -8.30 4.05 11.79
CA ASP A 69 -8.13 5.30 12.55
C ASP A 69 -6.68 5.83 12.45
N GLU A 70 -6.43 7.06 12.92
CA GLU A 70 -5.10 7.68 12.77
C GLU A 70 -3.97 6.90 13.46
N GLN A 71 -4.26 6.30 14.63
CA GLN A 71 -3.27 5.52 15.37
C GLN A 71 -2.90 4.25 14.60
N GLN A 72 -3.91 3.54 14.11
CA GLN A 72 -3.75 2.35 13.28
C GLN A 72 -3.05 2.67 11.95
N GLN A 73 -3.37 3.79 11.30
CA GLN A 73 -2.67 4.23 10.10
C GLN A 73 -1.19 4.50 10.36
N SER A 74 -0.86 5.15 11.48
CA SER A 74 0.53 5.39 11.88
C SER A 74 1.29 4.06 12.05
N THR A 75 0.70 3.09 12.77
CA THR A 75 1.26 1.75 12.94
C THR A 75 1.45 1.03 11.61
N ALA A 76 0.45 1.08 10.72
CA ALA A 76 0.52 0.42 9.41
C ALA A 76 1.61 1.04 8.50
N ARG A 77 1.75 2.37 8.52
CA ARG A 77 2.84 3.08 7.79
C ARG A 77 4.22 2.72 8.35
N ALA A 78 4.34 2.59 9.67
CA ALA A 78 5.59 2.16 10.29
C ALA A 78 5.96 0.73 9.89
N PHE A 79 4.99 -0.19 9.94
CA PHE A 79 5.16 -1.57 9.49
C PHE A 79 5.54 -1.66 8.02
N ALA A 80 4.83 -0.95 7.14
CA ALA A 80 5.11 -0.93 5.71
C ALA A 80 6.53 -0.41 5.42
N HIS A 81 6.95 0.65 6.10
CA HIS A 81 8.31 1.16 5.97
C HIS A 81 9.35 0.11 6.38
N GLN A 82 9.19 -0.52 7.55
CA GLN A 82 10.08 -1.57 8.01
C GLN A 82 10.18 -2.70 6.98
N ARG A 83 9.04 -3.20 6.51
CA ARG A 83 9.01 -4.33 5.56
C ARG A 83 9.66 -3.99 4.23
N LEU A 84 9.44 -2.78 3.73
CA LEU A 84 10.04 -2.31 2.49
C LEU A 84 11.57 -2.16 2.61
N THR A 85 12.07 -1.67 3.75
CA THR A 85 13.52 -1.65 4.04
C THR A 85 14.09 -3.06 4.13
N GLU A 86 13.44 -3.98 4.86
CA GLU A 86 13.87 -5.39 4.96
C GLU A 86 13.91 -6.10 3.60
N SER A 87 13.04 -5.69 2.67
CA SER A 87 12.97 -6.23 1.31
C SER A 87 13.96 -5.56 0.34
N GLY A 88 14.73 -4.56 0.77
CA GLY A 88 15.64 -3.78 -0.07
C GLY A 88 14.93 -2.91 -1.12
N LEU A 89 13.66 -2.57 -0.90
CA LEU A 89 12.86 -1.72 -1.79
C LEU A 89 12.92 -0.23 -1.39
N LEU A 90 13.28 0.06 -0.13
CA LEU A 90 13.60 1.39 0.42
C LEU A 90 15.06 1.45 0.82
#